data_AF-A0A8T0C3L9-F1
#
_entry.id   AF-A0A8T0C3L9-F1
#
_cell.length_a   1.000
_cell.length_b   1.000
_cell.length_c   1.000
_cell.angle_alpha   90.00
_cell.angle_beta   90.00
_cell.angle_gamma   90.00
#
_symmetry.space_group_name_H-M   'P 1'
#
loop_
_entity.id
_entity.type
_entity.pdbx_description
1 polymer ?
#
loop_
_entity_poly.entity_id
_entity_poly.type
_entity_poly.pdbx_seq_one_letter_code
_entity_poly.pdbx_strand_id
1 'polypeptide(L)'
;MKAKHLLINFLCFMFGFLIAAMSLYQPSPESGAHAGSAERPAAKSAPHFETGIPFLSEIKERPKEQVKTTTAPTPNSGSMPRQASTDKAALLVIAQDIGLDSHVYPDLADYAIQDIARLIEQHLLTDFRISSADIYTQFDEIEHYLEEMPQLVSQYFFTDLMTQSQYKGELFQSLAIHLMAQNVEQFEASTEHLSQIQALIATASDSESELVRLSVLEALATMSSGKAQLRQVLSQFTEEESAVIQAKITLLNYHMSLADKLNID
;
A
#
# COMPACT_ATOMS: atom_id res chain seq x y z
N MET A 1 22.56 11.96 2.43
CA MET A 1 21.69 13.06 1.92
C MET A 1 20.22 12.65 1.82
N LYS A 2 19.88 11.36 1.60
CA LYS A 2 18.51 10.83 1.48
C LYS A 2 17.55 11.14 2.65
N ALA A 3 17.97 10.96 3.91
CA ALA A 3 17.11 11.22 5.08
C ALA A 3 16.63 12.68 5.22
N LYS A 4 17.39 13.65 4.71
CA LYS A 4 17.01 15.08 4.77
C LYS A 4 15.93 15.42 3.73
N HIS A 5 15.92 14.77 2.58
CA HIS A 5 14.90 14.98 1.55
C HIS A 5 13.61 14.24 1.91
N LEU A 6 13.71 13.07 2.55
CA LEU A 6 12.58 12.35 3.13
C LEU A 6 11.86 13.18 4.20
N LEU A 7 12.61 13.78 5.12
CA LEU A 7 12.06 14.67 6.15
C LEU A 7 11.35 15.89 5.55
N ILE A 8 11.91 16.48 4.48
CA ILE A 8 11.33 17.65 3.81
C ILE A 8 10.05 17.26 3.06
N ASN A 9 10.02 16.13 2.36
CA ASN A 9 8.82 15.66 1.67
C ASN A 9 7.71 15.29 2.67
N PHE A 10 8.06 14.64 3.78
CA PHE A 10 7.13 14.34 4.87
C PHE A 10 6.61 15.64 5.53
N LEU A 11 7.48 16.63 5.75
CA LEU A 11 7.07 17.95 6.25
C LEU A 11 6.13 18.65 5.28
N CYS A 12 6.41 18.63 3.97
CA CYS A 12 5.57 19.24 2.95
C CYS A 12 4.21 18.54 2.85
N PHE A 13 4.17 17.22 2.95
CA PHE A 13 2.94 16.43 3.00
C PHE A 13 2.10 16.78 4.25
N MET A 14 2.72 16.79 5.43
CA MET A 14 2.06 17.18 6.68
C MET A 14 1.57 18.64 6.65
N PHE A 15 2.33 19.55 6.01
CA PHE A 15 1.93 20.94 5.86
C PHE A 15 0.75 21.10 4.90
N GLY A 16 0.74 20.37 3.79
CA GLY A 16 -0.39 20.30 2.85
C GLY A 16 -1.65 19.77 3.53
N PHE A 17 -1.51 18.69 4.30
CA PHE A 17 -2.59 18.10 5.11
C PHE A 17 -3.13 19.09 6.15
N LEU A 18 -2.27 19.81 6.86
CA LEU A 18 -2.67 20.79 7.87
C LEU A 18 -3.46 21.97 7.27
N ILE A 19 -3.04 22.43 6.08
CA ILE A 19 -3.72 23.52 5.36
C ILE A 19 -5.10 23.05 4.85
N ALA A 20 -5.20 21.82 4.34
CA ALA A 20 -6.48 21.23 3.93
C ALA A 20 -7.42 21.06 5.13
N ALA A 21 -6.94 20.54 6.25
CA ALA A 21 -7.71 20.37 7.48
C ALA A 21 -8.20 21.71 8.05
N MET A 22 -7.38 22.76 8.03
CA MET A 22 -7.79 24.11 8.45
C MET A 22 -8.78 24.76 7.48
N SER A 23 -8.69 24.47 6.18
CA SER A 23 -9.60 25.01 5.16
C SER A 23 -10.98 24.34 5.21
N LEU A 24 -11.04 23.09 5.65
CA LEU A 24 -12.29 22.36 5.93
C LEU A 24 -12.93 22.76 7.26
N TYR A 25 -12.22 23.46 8.14
CA TYR A 25 -12.74 23.92 9.43
C TYR A 25 -13.50 25.24 9.26
N GLN A 26 -14.79 25.16 8.92
CA GLN A 26 -15.70 26.30 9.00
C GLN A 26 -16.21 26.45 10.44
N PRO A 27 -15.86 27.50 11.20
CA PRO A 27 -16.53 27.76 12.47
C PRO A 27 -17.95 28.23 12.17
N SER A 28 -18.93 27.40 12.52
CA SER A 28 -20.34 27.79 12.47
C SER A 28 -20.59 28.96 13.44
N PRO A 29 -21.23 30.07 13.01
CA PRO A 29 -21.53 31.17 13.91
C PRO A 29 -22.79 30.84 14.73
N GLU A 30 -22.62 30.85 16.05
CA GLU A 30 -23.59 31.10 17.13
C GLU A 30 -25.03 30.53 17.07
N SER A 31 -25.36 29.74 18.09
CA SER A 31 -26.61 29.87 18.87
C SER A 31 -26.38 29.14 20.19
N GLY A 32 -26.36 29.79 21.36
CA GLY A 32 -27.49 30.54 21.90
C GLY A 32 -28.28 29.60 22.83
N ALA A 33 -28.11 29.75 24.13
CA ALA A 33 -28.68 28.90 25.18
C ALA A 33 -30.21 28.72 25.08
N HIS A 34 -30.71 27.50 25.34
CA HIS A 34 -31.92 27.29 26.14
C HIS A 34 -32.00 25.86 26.70
N ALA A 35 -32.34 25.78 27.99
CA ALA A 35 -32.66 24.58 28.74
C ALA A 35 -34.09 24.09 28.44
N GLY A 36 -34.32 22.78 28.62
CA GLY A 36 -35.63 22.26 29.04
C GLY A 36 -36.31 21.21 28.14
N SER A 37 -36.39 20.00 28.70
CA SER A 37 -37.56 19.09 28.68
C SER A 37 -38.00 18.38 27.38
N ALA A 38 -37.84 17.05 27.44
CA ALA A 38 -38.73 15.97 26.98
C ALA A 38 -39.71 16.22 25.82
N GLU A 39 -39.52 15.47 24.72
CA GLU A 39 -40.56 14.56 24.20
C GLU A 39 -39.96 13.56 23.20
N ARG A 40 -40.34 12.29 23.36
CA ARG A 40 -40.10 11.18 22.42
C ARG A 40 -41.39 11.00 21.63
N PRO A 41 -41.36 10.86 20.29
CA PRO A 41 -41.73 9.58 19.67
C PRO A 41 -40.91 9.36 18.37
N ALA A 42 -40.87 8.25 17.65
CA ALA A 42 -41.29 6.85 17.78
C ALA A 42 -40.37 6.05 16.83
N ALA A 43 -40.32 4.74 17.03
CA ALA A 43 -39.48 3.79 16.33
C ALA A 43 -39.61 3.79 14.79
N LYS A 44 -38.48 3.61 14.10
CA LYS A 44 -38.40 2.79 12.87
C LYS A 44 -37.26 1.79 13.01
N SER A 45 -37.63 0.55 12.76
CA SER A 45 -36.91 -0.69 13.03
C SER A 45 -35.55 -0.78 12.33
N ALA A 46 -34.53 -1.20 13.07
CA ALA A 46 -33.30 -1.76 12.51
C ALA A 46 -33.59 -3.20 12.04
N PRO A 47 -33.10 -3.63 10.87
CA PRO A 47 -33.13 -5.04 10.52
C PRO A 47 -32.17 -5.81 11.43
N HIS A 48 -32.74 -6.76 12.18
CA HIS A 48 -32.01 -7.86 12.79
C HIS A 48 -31.23 -8.60 11.70
N PHE A 49 -29.91 -8.69 11.85
CA PHE A 49 -29.13 -9.75 11.22
C PHE A 49 -28.71 -10.73 12.30
N GLU A 50 -29.18 -11.96 12.14
CA GLU A 50 -28.90 -13.11 12.98
C GLU A 50 -27.40 -13.39 13.03
N THR A 51 -26.93 -13.62 14.25
CA THR A 51 -25.59 -14.12 14.56
C THR A 51 -25.48 -15.56 14.06
N GLY A 52 -25.14 -15.74 12.79
CA GLY A 52 -24.79 -17.03 12.19
C GLY A 52 -23.26 -17.19 12.13
N ILE A 53 -22.69 -17.83 13.14
CA ILE A 53 -21.30 -18.32 13.11
C ILE A 53 -21.21 -19.40 12.01
N PRO A 54 -20.35 -19.27 10.98
CA PRO A 54 -20.00 -20.43 10.17
C PRO A 54 -18.93 -21.22 10.93
N PHE A 55 -19.32 -22.41 11.36
CA PHE A 55 -18.47 -23.44 11.91
C PHE A 55 -17.23 -23.69 11.04
N LEU A 56 -16.08 -23.82 11.71
CA LEU A 56 -14.87 -24.48 11.22
C LEU A 56 -15.22 -25.88 10.69
N SER A 57 -15.27 -26.04 9.38
CA SER A 57 -15.28 -27.36 8.75
C SER A 57 -13.85 -27.79 8.42
N GLU A 58 -13.36 -28.72 9.22
CA GLU A 58 -12.30 -29.71 8.99
C GLU A 58 -11.42 -29.51 7.74
N ILE A 59 -10.15 -29.21 7.99
CA ILE A 59 -9.06 -29.47 7.06
C ILE A 59 -9.01 -30.99 6.83
N LYS A 60 -9.59 -31.43 5.72
CA LYS A 60 -9.54 -32.81 5.25
C LYS A 60 -8.13 -33.09 4.73
N GLU A 61 -7.34 -33.83 5.52
CA GLU A 61 -6.09 -34.46 5.07
C GLU A 61 -6.30 -35.13 3.71
N ARG A 62 -5.46 -34.80 2.72
CA ARG A 62 -5.35 -35.56 1.46
C ARG A 62 -4.26 -36.63 1.57
N PRO A 63 -4.40 -37.75 0.84
CA PRO A 63 -3.72 -39.00 1.15
C PRO A 63 -2.26 -39.00 0.74
N LYS A 64 -1.44 -39.66 1.57
CA LYS A 64 -0.07 -40.08 1.25
C LYS A 64 -0.09 -41.04 0.06
N GLU A 65 0.39 -40.60 -1.10
CA GLU A 65 0.70 -41.50 -2.20
C GLU A 65 2.12 -42.05 -2.00
N GLN A 66 2.20 -43.33 -1.63
CA GLN A 66 3.43 -44.12 -1.69
C GLN A 66 3.80 -44.32 -3.15
N VAL A 67 4.96 -43.81 -3.58
CA VAL A 67 5.65 -44.32 -4.77
C VAL A 67 6.97 -44.93 -4.33
N LYS A 68 7.11 -46.22 -4.62
CA LYS A 68 8.25 -47.09 -4.31
C LYS A 68 9.52 -46.62 -5.00
N THR A 69 10.60 -46.73 -4.23
CA THR A 69 12.02 -46.61 -4.52
C THR A 69 12.47 -47.34 -5.80
N THR A 70 13.28 -46.71 -6.65
CA THR A 70 14.42 -47.39 -7.31
C THR A 70 15.54 -46.37 -7.65
N THR A 71 16.67 -46.53 -6.97
CA THR A 71 18.07 -46.11 -7.26
C THR A 71 18.42 -44.66 -7.68
N ALA A 72 19.35 -44.12 -6.89
CA ALA A 72 20.07 -42.86 -7.03
C ALA A 72 20.75 -42.62 -8.40
N PRO A 73 21.05 -41.36 -8.71
CA PRO A 73 22.44 -40.94 -8.54
C PRO A 73 22.59 -39.71 -7.63
N THR A 74 23.66 -39.76 -6.84
CA THR A 74 24.48 -38.71 -6.21
C THR A 74 23.87 -37.30 -6.04
N PRO A 75 23.80 -36.75 -4.82
CA PRO A 75 23.37 -35.37 -4.64
C PRO A 75 24.47 -34.45 -5.16
N ASN A 76 24.17 -33.71 -6.24
CA ASN A 76 24.83 -32.44 -6.45
C ASN A 76 24.48 -31.58 -5.24
N SER A 77 25.42 -31.45 -4.30
CA SER A 77 25.44 -30.39 -3.32
C SER A 77 25.63 -29.07 -4.07
N GLY A 78 24.55 -28.62 -4.71
CA GLY A 78 24.45 -27.29 -5.27
C GLY A 78 24.44 -26.34 -4.09
N SER A 79 25.60 -25.79 -3.77
CA SER A 79 25.68 -24.61 -2.91
C SER A 79 24.69 -23.59 -3.44
N MET A 80 23.65 -23.26 -2.67
CA MET A 80 22.80 -22.13 -3.02
C MET A 80 23.71 -20.91 -3.25
N PRO A 81 23.47 -20.11 -4.31
CA PRO A 81 24.20 -18.88 -4.49
C PRO A 81 24.06 -18.03 -3.22
N ARG A 82 25.15 -17.41 -2.76
CA ARG A 82 25.20 -16.67 -1.48
C ARG A 82 24.05 -15.67 -1.31
N GLN A 83 23.59 -15.10 -2.41
CA GLN A 83 22.44 -14.18 -2.45
C GLN A 83 21.11 -14.86 -2.13
N ALA A 84 20.86 -16.07 -2.66
CA ALA A 84 19.65 -16.82 -2.32
C ALA A 84 19.63 -17.23 -0.83
N SER A 85 20.79 -17.51 -0.23
CA SER A 85 20.86 -17.80 1.21
C SER A 85 20.64 -16.56 2.08
N THR A 86 21.04 -15.37 1.63
CA THR A 86 20.80 -14.12 2.37
C THR A 86 19.35 -13.70 2.27
N ASP A 87 18.75 -13.80 1.08
CA ASP A 87 17.34 -13.42 0.86
C ASP A 87 16.41 -14.32 1.66
N LYS A 88 16.69 -15.64 1.68
CA LYS A 88 15.93 -16.59 2.51
C LYS A 88 16.03 -16.26 4.00
N ALA A 89 17.23 -15.93 4.49
CA ALA A 89 17.40 -15.60 5.90
C ALA A 89 16.63 -14.33 6.28
N ALA A 90 16.69 -13.30 5.46
CA ALA A 90 15.97 -12.05 5.74
C ALA A 90 14.44 -12.20 5.61
N LEU A 91 13.93 -13.02 4.68
CA LEU A 91 12.50 -13.37 4.65
C LEU A 91 12.06 -14.10 5.92
N LEU A 92 12.88 -14.98 6.47
CA LEU A 92 12.56 -15.67 7.72
C LEU A 92 12.54 -14.71 8.92
N VAL A 93 13.40 -13.67 8.92
CA VAL A 93 13.36 -12.62 9.94
C VAL A 93 12.07 -11.82 9.83
N ILE A 94 11.72 -11.33 8.63
CA ILE A 94 10.47 -10.60 8.41
C ILE A 94 9.26 -11.45 8.81
N ALA A 95 9.24 -12.72 8.40
CA ALA A 95 8.18 -13.66 8.76
C ALA A 95 8.06 -13.79 10.28
N GLN A 96 9.17 -13.92 11.01
CA GLN A 96 9.15 -13.98 12.47
C GLN A 96 8.63 -12.70 13.12
N ASP A 97 9.04 -11.53 12.60
CA ASP A 97 8.65 -10.22 13.15
C ASP A 97 7.15 -9.96 13.02
N ILE A 98 6.53 -10.46 11.95
CA ILE A 98 5.07 -10.40 11.73
C ILE A 98 4.32 -11.63 12.29
N GLY A 99 4.99 -12.48 13.09
CA GLY A 99 4.33 -13.61 13.77
C GLY A 99 4.10 -14.87 12.92
N LEU A 100 4.69 -14.95 11.73
CA LEU A 100 4.79 -16.15 10.91
C LEU A 100 6.06 -16.94 11.29
N ASP A 101 6.07 -17.51 12.49
CA ASP A 101 7.21 -18.24 13.03
C ASP A 101 7.04 -19.77 12.95
N SER A 102 8.02 -20.50 13.50
CA SER A 102 7.99 -21.98 13.55
C SER A 102 6.87 -22.57 14.43
N HIS A 103 6.19 -21.76 15.25
CA HIS A 103 5.00 -22.22 15.99
C HIS A 103 3.77 -22.25 15.10
N VAL A 104 3.67 -21.32 14.14
CA VAL A 104 2.57 -21.26 13.16
C VAL A 104 2.88 -22.14 11.93
N TYR A 105 4.13 -22.12 11.46
CA TYR A 105 4.62 -22.88 10.32
C TYR A 105 5.92 -23.64 10.68
N PRO A 106 5.82 -24.87 11.25
CA PRO A 106 6.97 -25.62 11.76
C PRO A 106 8.09 -25.87 10.75
N ASP A 107 7.73 -26.02 9.49
CA ASP A 107 8.67 -26.33 8.40
C ASP A 107 9.02 -25.09 7.55
N LEU A 108 8.73 -23.86 8.03
CA LEU A 108 8.92 -22.63 7.25
C LEU A 108 10.36 -22.46 6.74
N ALA A 109 11.34 -22.89 7.52
CA ALA A 109 12.76 -22.86 7.14
C ALA A 109 13.08 -23.77 5.93
N ASP A 110 12.24 -24.76 5.64
CA ASP A 110 12.41 -25.67 4.50
C ASP A 110 11.69 -25.19 3.24
N TYR A 111 10.84 -24.15 3.34
CA TYR A 111 10.08 -23.63 2.21
C TYR A 111 10.99 -22.97 1.16
N ALA A 112 10.54 -22.93 -0.09
CA ALA A 112 11.20 -22.16 -1.13
C ALA A 112 11.04 -20.66 -0.86
N ILE A 113 12.01 -19.85 -1.31
CA ILE A 113 12.02 -18.38 -1.12
C ILE A 113 10.70 -17.74 -1.56
N GLN A 114 10.20 -18.13 -2.73
CA GLN A 114 8.94 -17.62 -3.29
C GLN A 114 7.71 -18.01 -2.47
N ASP A 115 7.74 -19.19 -1.84
CA ASP A 115 6.64 -19.63 -0.98
C ASP A 115 6.61 -18.85 0.34
N ILE A 116 7.79 -18.54 0.90
CA ILE A 116 7.90 -17.69 2.10
C ILE A 116 7.42 -16.27 1.78
N ALA A 117 7.89 -15.67 0.68
CA ALA A 117 7.45 -14.34 0.25
C ALA A 117 5.94 -14.26 0.03
N ARG A 118 5.35 -15.25 -0.66
CA ARG A 118 3.90 -15.33 -0.86
C ARG A 118 3.14 -15.45 0.46
N LEU A 119 3.68 -16.20 1.42
CA LEU A 119 3.06 -16.38 2.72
C LEU A 119 3.07 -15.07 3.54
N ILE A 120 4.17 -14.34 3.52
CA ILE A 120 4.29 -12.99 4.09
C ILE A 120 3.26 -12.05 3.46
N GLU A 121 3.22 -11.97 2.13
CA GLU A 121 2.27 -11.11 1.41
C GLU A 121 0.81 -11.43 1.75
N GLN A 122 0.46 -12.72 1.81
CA GLN A 122 -0.88 -13.16 2.19
C GLN A 122 -1.23 -12.77 3.63
N HIS A 123 -0.27 -12.84 4.55
CA HIS A 123 -0.48 -12.48 5.94
C HIS A 123 -0.71 -10.98 6.10
N LEU A 124 0.21 -10.16 5.56
CA LEU A 124 0.12 -8.69 5.56
C LEU A 124 -1.24 -8.22 5.03
N LEU A 125 -1.69 -8.80 3.92
CA LEU A 125 -2.96 -8.46 3.30
C LEU A 125 -4.18 -9.06 4.01
N THR A 126 -4.05 -10.20 4.69
CA THR A 126 -5.16 -10.77 5.46
C THR A 126 -5.50 -9.88 6.66
N ASP A 127 -4.48 -9.44 7.38
CA ASP A 127 -4.64 -8.58 8.56
C ASP A 127 -5.08 -7.17 8.16
N PHE A 128 -4.67 -6.70 6.98
CA PHE A 128 -5.18 -5.48 6.37
C PHE A 128 -6.71 -5.46 6.22
N ARG A 129 -7.35 -6.63 6.04
CA ARG A 129 -8.82 -6.74 5.95
C ARG A 129 -9.50 -6.66 7.31
N ILE A 130 -8.85 -7.04 8.39
CA ILE A 130 -9.46 -7.12 9.73
C ILE A 130 -9.64 -5.70 10.29
N SER A 131 -10.72 -5.47 11.06
CA SER A 131 -10.97 -4.20 11.76
C SER A 131 -10.11 -4.05 13.02
N SER A 132 -8.83 -4.43 12.93
CA SER A 132 -7.88 -4.35 14.04
C SER A 132 -7.51 -2.90 14.34
N ALA A 133 -7.23 -2.63 15.61
CA ALA A 133 -7.11 -1.28 16.17
C ALA A 133 -5.78 -0.58 15.87
N ASP A 134 -4.81 -1.24 15.24
CA ASP A 134 -3.50 -0.67 14.94
C ASP A 134 -3.20 -0.70 13.43
N ILE A 135 -3.75 0.31 12.75
CA ILE A 135 -3.60 0.52 11.32
C ILE A 135 -2.16 0.95 10.98
N TYR A 136 -1.50 1.69 11.86
CA TYR A 136 -0.14 2.16 11.64
C TYR A 136 0.84 0.99 11.64
N THR A 137 0.69 0.07 12.59
CA THR A 137 1.51 -1.15 12.61
C THR A 137 1.38 -1.96 11.31
N GLN A 138 0.18 -2.09 10.74
CA GLN A 138 0.00 -2.81 9.47
C GLN A 138 0.70 -2.14 8.29
N PHE A 139 0.67 -0.80 8.22
CA PHE A 139 1.37 -0.08 7.17
C PHE A 139 2.88 -0.08 7.39
N ASP A 140 3.35 -0.02 8.63
CA ASP A 140 4.77 -0.14 8.97
C ASP A 140 5.31 -1.53 8.60
N GLU A 141 4.54 -2.60 8.81
CA GLU A 141 4.90 -3.96 8.40
C GLU A 141 4.95 -4.11 6.87
N ILE A 142 4.00 -3.50 6.14
CA ILE A 142 4.02 -3.46 4.68
C ILE A 142 5.22 -2.65 4.18
N GLU A 143 5.48 -1.48 4.74
CA GLU A 143 6.62 -0.63 4.40
C GLU A 143 7.92 -1.39 4.62
N HIS A 144 8.10 -2.00 5.79
CA HIS A 144 9.29 -2.78 6.12
C HIS A 144 9.52 -3.94 5.12
N TYR A 145 8.46 -4.67 4.74
CA TYR A 145 8.57 -5.72 3.74
C TYR A 145 8.99 -5.17 2.37
N LEU A 146 8.39 -4.06 1.93
CA LEU A 146 8.73 -3.42 0.66
C LEU A 146 10.17 -2.89 0.66
N GLU A 147 10.65 -2.34 1.77
CA GLU A 147 12.01 -1.82 1.90
C GLU A 147 13.08 -2.91 1.86
N GLU A 148 12.85 -4.03 2.56
CA GLU A 148 13.83 -5.11 2.70
C GLU A 148 13.81 -6.10 1.53
N MET A 149 12.62 -6.34 0.93
CA MET A 149 12.42 -7.40 -0.07
C MET A 149 11.81 -6.94 -1.41
N PRO A 150 12.14 -5.77 -1.95
CA PRO A 150 11.44 -5.22 -3.11
C PRO A 150 11.50 -6.11 -4.36
N GLN A 151 12.60 -6.82 -4.56
CA GLN A 151 12.82 -7.72 -5.70
C GLN A 151 11.98 -9.01 -5.65
N LEU A 152 11.39 -9.34 -4.50
CA LEU A 152 10.58 -10.53 -4.30
C LEU A 152 9.08 -10.23 -4.24
N VAL A 153 8.70 -8.93 -4.21
CA VAL A 153 7.30 -8.51 -4.15
C VAL A 153 6.56 -8.96 -5.41
N SER A 154 5.45 -9.65 -5.22
CA SER A 154 4.64 -10.10 -6.33
C SER A 154 3.85 -8.95 -6.96
N GLN A 155 3.62 -9.04 -8.28
CA GLN A 155 2.74 -8.09 -8.98
C GLN A 155 1.30 -8.10 -8.41
N TYR A 156 0.84 -9.24 -7.90
CA TYR A 156 -0.49 -9.39 -7.32
C TYR A 156 -0.63 -8.65 -6.00
N PHE A 157 0.46 -8.52 -5.22
CA PHE A 157 0.47 -7.81 -3.95
C PHE A 157 -0.09 -6.39 -4.07
N PHE A 158 0.42 -5.59 -5.02
CA PHE A 158 -0.04 -4.21 -5.19
C PHE A 158 -1.49 -4.11 -5.66
N THR A 159 -1.91 -5.03 -6.54
CA THR A 159 -3.31 -5.08 -7.01
C THR A 159 -4.25 -5.36 -5.85
N ASP A 160 -3.89 -6.33 -5.00
CA ASP A 160 -4.68 -6.70 -3.83
C ASP A 160 -4.64 -5.60 -2.76
N LEU A 161 -3.50 -4.93 -2.56
CA LEU A 161 -3.37 -3.79 -1.65
C LEU A 161 -4.25 -2.61 -2.08
N MET A 162 -4.25 -2.24 -3.36
CA MET A 162 -5.14 -1.20 -3.90
C MET A 162 -6.61 -1.59 -3.72
N THR A 163 -6.96 -2.82 -4.07
CA THR A 163 -8.34 -3.31 -3.98
C THR A 163 -8.84 -3.26 -2.53
N GLN A 164 -8.02 -3.71 -1.59
CA GLN A 164 -8.42 -3.77 -0.18
C GLN A 164 -8.46 -2.40 0.48
N SER A 165 -7.54 -1.51 0.12
CA SER A 165 -7.47 -0.17 0.69
C SER A 165 -8.68 0.68 0.27
N GLN A 166 -9.20 0.47 -0.94
CA GLN A 166 -10.45 1.09 -1.40
C GLN A 166 -11.64 0.78 -0.46
N TYR A 167 -11.75 -0.46 0.03
CA TYR A 167 -12.84 -0.83 0.96
C TYR A 167 -12.68 -0.25 2.37
N LYS A 168 -11.48 0.22 2.73
CA LYS A 168 -11.16 0.78 4.04
C LYS A 168 -11.32 2.30 4.10
N GLY A 169 -11.32 2.96 2.94
CA GLY A 169 -11.58 4.38 2.79
C GLY A 169 -10.41 5.18 2.20
N GLU A 170 -10.66 6.45 1.97
CA GLU A 170 -9.75 7.34 1.23
C GLU A 170 -8.34 7.46 1.82
N LEU A 171 -8.21 7.49 3.15
CA LEU A 171 -6.91 7.57 3.82
C LEU A 171 -6.07 6.31 3.56
N PHE A 172 -6.69 5.14 3.57
CA PHE A 172 -6.00 3.86 3.33
C PHE A 172 -5.59 3.75 1.87
N GLN A 173 -6.49 4.13 0.97
CA GLN A 173 -6.19 4.12 -0.46
C GLN A 173 -5.05 5.10 -0.79
N SER A 174 -5.06 6.29 -0.18
CA SER A 174 -3.98 7.27 -0.28
C SER A 174 -2.64 6.71 0.19
N LEU A 175 -2.59 6.04 1.35
CA LEU A 175 -1.36 5.47 1.89
C LEU A 175 -0.85 4.27 1.07
N ALA A 176 -1.74 3.43 0.56
CA ALA A 176 -1.38 2.37 -0.37
C ALA A 176 -0.71 2.92 -1.65
N ILE A 177 -1.28 3.99 -2.24
CA ILE A 177 -0.70 4.69 -3.39
C ILE A 177 0.68 5.26 -3.03
N HIS A 178 0.81 5.84 -1.84
CA HIS A 178 2.08 6.39 -1.35
C HIS A 178 3.19 5.33 -1.26
N LEU A 179 2.89 4.18 -0.64
CA LEU A 179 3.85 3.08 -0.50
C LEU A 179 4.29 2.54 -1.88
N MET A 180 3.37 2.44 -2.83
CA MET A 180 3.71 2.04 -4.20
C MET A 180 4.64 3.04 -4.89
N ALA A 181 4.46 4.33 -4.62
CA ALA A 181 5.27 5.40 -5.21
C ALA A 181 6.64 5.58 -4.54
N GLN A 182 6.79 5.26 -3.26
CA GLN A 182 8.08 5.39 -2.57
C GLN A 182 9.07 4.30 -2.96
N ASN A 183 8.58 3.11 -3.28
CA ASN A 183 9.42 1.95 -3.60
C ASN A 183 9.82 1.90 -5.10
N VAL A 184 9.58 2.99 -5.84
CA VAL A 184 9.85 3.12 -7.27
C VAL A 184 11.31 2.86 -7.65
N GLU A 185 12.24 3.45 -6.90
CA GLU A 185 13.69 3.24 -7.12
C GLU A 185 14.06 1.76 -7.02
N GLN A 186 13.32 0.98 -6.22
CA GLN A 186 13.58 -0.44 -6.01
C GLN A 186 12.96 -1.31 -7.13
N PHE A 187 11.97 -0.79 -7.86
CA PHE A 187 11.38 -1.43 -9.04
C PHE A 187 12.07 -1.06 -10.36
N GLU A 188 13.01 -0.10 -10.36
CA GLU A 188 13.68 0.43 -11.56
C GLU A 188 14.41 -0.62 -12.40
N ALA A 189 14.75 -1.77 -11.82
CA ALA A 189 15.33 -2.89 -12.58
C ALA A 189 14.38 -3.48 -13.64
N SER A 190 13.07 -3.18 -13.56
CA SER A 190 12.04 -3.63 -14.50
C SER A 190 11.11 -2.49 -14.92
N THR A 191 11.36 -1.92 -16.10
CA THR A 191 10.49 -0.90 -16.72
C THR A 191 9.05 -1.38 -16.88
N GLU A 192 8.85 -2.68 -17.11
CA GLU A 192 7.53 -3.29 -17.20
C GLU A 192 6.79 -3.22 -15.86
N HIS A 193 7.46 -3.62 -14.77
CA HIS A 193 6.85 -3.62 -13.44
C HIS A 193 6.47 -2.19 -12.99
N LEU A 194 7.36 -1.22 -13.23
CA LEU A 194 7.06 0.18 -12.96
C LEU A 194 5.83 0.67 -13.72
N SER A 195 5.73 0.36 -15.02
CA SER A 195 4.58 0.75 -15.83
C SER A 195 3.26 0.12 -15.36
N GLN A 196 3.31 -1.11 -14.83
CA GLN A 196 2.15 -1.79 -14.27
C GLN A 196 1.67 -1.11 -12.98
N ILE A 197 2.60 -0.75 -12.08
CA ILE A 197 2.27 -0.02 -10.85
C ILE A 197 1.71 1.36 -11.19
N GLN A 198 2.30 2.08 -12.15
CA GLN A 198 1.76 3.37 -12.63
C GLN A 198 0.33 3.22 -13.17
N ALA A 199 0.09 2.20 -14.00
CA ALA A 199 -1.24 1.94 -14.55
C ALA A 199 -2.25 1.60 -13.44
N LEU A 200 -1.84 0.83 -12.44
CA LEU A 200 -2.66 0.49 -11.29
C LEU A 200 -3.03 1.75 -10.47
N ILE A 201 -2.05 2.61 -10.17
CA ILE A 201 -2.29 3.88 -9.46
C ILE A 201 -3.22 4.79 -10.25
N ALA A 202 -3.05 4.87 -11.58
CA ALA A 202 -3.89 5.69 -12.45
C ALA A 202 -5.37 5.25 -12.48
N THR A 203 -5.70 4.01 -12.08
CA THR A 203 -7.11 3.59 -11.96
C THR A 203 -7.88 4.37 -10.88
N ALA A 204 -7.18 5.02 -9.95
CA ALA A 204 -7.77 5.82 -8.89
C ALA A 204 -7.85 7.33 -9.23
N SER A 205 -7.46 7.74 -10.44
CA SER A 205 -7.49 9.16 -10.86
C SER A 205 -8.88 9.79 -10.84
N ASP A 206 -9.93 8.99 -11.06
CA ASP A 206 -11.33 9.45 -11.09
C ASP A 206 -12.05 9.22 -9.75
N SER A 207 -11.32 8.94 -8.67
CA SER A 207 -11.91 8.74 -7.34
C SER A 207 -12.73 9.95 -6.91
N GLU A 208 -13.86 9.76 -6.23
CA GLU A 208 -14.66 10.87 -5.68
C GLU A 208 -13.90 11.65 -4.60
N SER A 209 -12.94 11.00 -3.94
CA SER A 209 -12.11 11.61 -2.89
C SER A 209 -11.00 12.49 -3.49
N GLU A 210 -11.01 13.78 -3.16
CA GLU A 210 -9.95 14.72 -3.50
C GLU A 210 -8.58 14.24 -2.97
N LEU A 211 -8.55 13.64 -1.78
CA LEU A 211 -7.32 13.10 -1.18
C LEU A 211 -6.71 11.99 -2.04
N VAL A 212 -7.54 11.06 -2.53
CA VAL A 212 -7.08 9.95 -3.37
C VAL A 212 -6.57 10.50 -4.70
N ARG A 213 -7.33 11.39 -5.36
CA ARG A 213 -6.90 12.02 -6.62
C ARG A 213 -5.58 12.79 -6.47
N LEU A 214 -5.41 13.53 -5.37
CA LEU A 214 -4.15 14.21 -5.05
C LEU A 214 -2.99 13.22 -4.87
N SER A 215 -3.24 12.10 -4.18
CA SER A 215 -2.24 11.04 -3.95
C SER A 215 -1.80 10.39 -5.27
N VAL A 216 -2.75 10.16 -6.17
CA VAL A 216 -2.45 9.66 -7.53
C VAL A 216 -1.57 10.65 -8.30
N LEU A 217 -1.92 11.94 -8.31
CA LEU A 217 -1.12 12.96 -8.97
C LEU A 217 0.31 13.00 -8.41
N GLU A 218 0.46 12.98 -7.09
CA GLU A 218 1.76 12.99 -6.42
C GLU A 218 2.60 11.74 -6.74
N ALA A 219 1.98 10.56 -6.67
CA ALA A 219 2.63 9.31 -6.99
C ALA A 219 3.10 9.27 -8.45
N LEU A 220 2.21 9.54 -9.41
CA LEU A 220 2.55 9.52 -10.84
C LEU A 220 3.58 10.58 -11.21
N ALA A 221 3.55 11.75 -10.56
CA ALA A 221 4.57 12.77 -10.75
C ALA A 221 5.94 12.31 -10.23
N THR A 222 5.99 11.66 -9.07
CA THR A 222 7.23 11.09 -8.49
C THR A 222 7.79 9.96 -9.35
N MET A 223 6.91 9.16 -9.93
CA MET A 223 7.23 8.03 -10.79
C MET A 223 7.62 8.42 -12.23
N SER A 224 7.49 9.70 -12.60
CA SER A 224 7.76 10.16 -13.96
C SER A 224 9.26 10.25 -14.21
N SER A 225 9.74 9.50 -15.20
CA SER A 225 11.16 9.45 -15.60
C SER A 225 11.69 10.73 -16.24
N GLY A 226 10.83 11.72 -16.48
CA GLY A 226 11.21 13.02 -17.01
C GLY A 226 10.03 13.92 -17.35
N LYS A 227 10.36 15.13 -17.81
CA LYS A 227 9.39 16.22 -18.06
C LYS A 227 8.28 15.86 -19.05
N ALA A 228 8.59 15.08 -20.08
CA ALA A 228 7.59 14.67 -21.08
C ALA A 228 6.50 13.77 -20.45
N GLN A 229 6.90 12.79 -19.64
CA GLN A 229 5.99 11.90 -18.94
C GLN A 229 5.20 12.68 -17.87
N LEU A 230 5.85 13.59 -17.14
CA LEU A 230 5.17 14.45 -16.18
C LEU A 230 4.11 15.33 -16.86
N ARG A 231 4.38 15.92 -18.03
CA ARG A 231 3.37 16.68 -18.79
C ARG A 231 2.19 15.82 -19.20
N GLN A 232 2.43 14.58 -19.59
CA GLN A 232 1.36 13.63 -19.92
C GLN A 232 0.49 13.34 -18.70
N VAL A 233 1.09 13.10 -17.52
CA VAL A 233 0.36 12.92 -16.26
C VAL A 233 -0.47 14.16 -15.95
N LEU A 234 0.12 15.36 -15.99
CA LEU A 234 -0.60 16.61 -15.72
C LEU A 234 -1.77 16.85 -16.68
N SER A 235 -1.67 16.38 -17.94
CA SER A 235 -2.76 16.50 -18.91
C SER A 235 -4.02 15.71 -18.53
N GLN A 236 -3.89 14.70 -17.66
CA GLN A 236 -5.03 13.91 -17.17
C GLN A 236 -5.85 14.67 -16.11
N PHE A 237 -5.27 15.71 -15.49
CA PHE A 237 -5.90 16.50 -14.43
C PHE A 237 -6.31 17.90 -14.89
N THR A 238 -6.39 18.15 -16.20
CA THR A 238 -6.67 19.50 -16.73
C THR A 238 -8.09 19.99 -16.43
N GLU A 239 -9.03 19.08 -16.23
CA GLU A 239 -10.43 19.39 -15.90
C GLU A 239 -10.71 19.34 -14.40
N GLU A 240 -9.68 19.18 -13.55
CA GLU A 240 -9.86 19.05 -12.10
C GLU A 240 -10.29 20.37 -11.45
N GLU A 241 -11.41 20.36 -10.73
CA GLU A 241 -11.97 21.55 -10.09
C GLU A 241 -11.38 21.81 -8.69
N SER A 242 -10.74 20.81 -8.09
CA SER A 242 -10.10 20.94 -6.77
C SER A 242 -9.02 22.02 -6.75
N ALA A 243 -9.18 23.01 -5.87
CA ALA A 243 -8.17 24.04 -5.64
C ALA A 243 -6.83 23.46 -5.14
N VAL A 244 -6.87 22.39 -4.34
CA VAL A 244 -5.67 21.73 -3.79
C VAL A 244 -4.89 21.04 -4.91
N ILE A 245 -5.60 20.29 -5.76
CA ILE A 245 -4.96 19.60 -6.89
C ILE A 245 -4.44 20.62 -7.91
N GLN A 246 -5.20 21.69 -8.20
CA GLN A 246 -4.73 22.78 -9.07
C GLN A 246 -3.48 23.48 -8.51
N ALA A 247 -3.39 23.66 -7.18
CA ALA A 247 -2.19 24.19 -6.55
C ALA A 247 -0.98 23.23 -6.73
N LYS A 248 -1.18 21.92 -6.56
CA LYS A 248 -0.12 20.91 -6.81
C LYS A 248 0.32 20.90 -8.28
N ILE A 249 -0.62 20.94 -9.23
CA ILE A 249 -0.33 21.04 -10.67
C ILE A 249 0.50 22.29 -10.98
N THR A 250 0.11 23.44 -10.40
CA THR A 250 0.83 24.70 -10.55
C THR A 250 2.26 24.59 -10.03
N LEU A 251 2.46 23.97 -8.87
CA LEU A 251 3.77 23.75 -8.28
C LEU A 251 4.64 22.82 -9.14
N LEU A 252 4.09 21.71 -9.64
CA LEU A 252 4.79 20.79 -10.53
C LEU A 252 5.20 21.47 -11.85
N ASN A 253 4.32 22.28 -12.43
CA ASN A 253 4.64 23.08 -13.62
C ASN A 253 5.73 24.12 -13.35
N TYR A 254 5.71 24.78 -12.19
CA TYR A 254 6.76 25.69 -11.77
C TYR A 254 8.11 24.99 -11.66
N HIS A 255 8.16 23.83 -10.99
CA HIS A 255 9.40 23.03 -10.87
C HIS A 255 9.94 22.60 -12.22
N MET A 256 9.07 22.15 -13.13
CA MET A 256 9.46 21.79 -14.49
C MET A 256 10.01 22.99 -15.28
N SER A 257 9.38 24.17 -15.18
CA SER A 257 9.87 25.40 -15.82
C SER A 257 11.22 25.86 -15.23
N LEU A 258 11.41 25.69 -13.91
CA LEU A 258 12.67 25.98 -13.25
C LEU A 258 13.77 25.01 -13.73
N ALA A 259 13.48 23.71 -13.81
CA ALA A 259 14.40 22.71 -14.33
C ALA A 259 14.79 22.99 -15.79
N ASP A 260 13.84 23.43 -16.63
CA ASP A 260 14.13 23.90 -18.01
C ASP A 260 15.11 25.08 -18.03
N LYS A 261 14.94 26.06 -17.14
CA LYS A 261 15.85 27.21 -17.05
C LYS A 261 17.24 26.83 -16.53
N LEU A 262 17.31 25.82 -15.67
CA LEU A 262 18.57 25.34 -15.08
C LEU A 262 19.26 24.27 -15.93
N ASN A 263 18.66 23.85 -17.06
CA ASN A 263 19.14 22.76 -17.91
C ASN A 263 19.37 21.46 -17.12
N ILE A 264 18.46 21.19 -16.18
CA ILE A 264 18.39 19.95 -15.39
C ILE A 264 17.25 19.13 -16.01
N ASP A 265 17.53 17.86 -16.31
CA ASP A 265 16.53 16.91 -16.81
C ASP A 265 15.67 16.35 -15.68
#